data_AF-A0A679J3F7-F1
#
_entry.id   AF-A0A679J3F7-F1
#
_cell.length_a   1.000
_cell.length_b   1.000
_cell.length_c   1.000
_cell.angle_alpha   90.00
_cell.angle_beta   90.00
_cell.angle_gamma   90.00
#
_symmetry.space_group_name_H-M   'P 1'
#
loop_
_entity.id
_entity.type
_entity.pdbx_description
1 polymer ?
#
loop_
_entity_poly.entity_id
_entity_poly.type
_entity_poly.pdbx_seq_one_letter_code
_entity_poly.pdbx_strand_id
1 'polypeptide(L)'
;MKEFVEDFGAVVRQLREDKGWSQDQLAERADLNRSYVGEVERGRVIPSIVTARKLADAVGINMVGLLLRCEQLEQSRLARRIRLDAFAC
;
A
#
# COMPACT_ATOMS: atom_id res chain seq x y z
N MET A 1 -9.98 -6.23 -8.49
CA MET A 1 -8.88 -6.87 -7.74
C MET A 1 -7.52 -6.26 -8.02
N LYS A 2 -7.13 -6.07 -9.29
CA LYS A 2 -5.83 -5.47 -9.64
C LYS A 2 -5.64 -4.06 -9.04
N GLU A 3 -6.66 -3.20 -9.12
CA GLU A 3 -6.61 -1.86 -8.53
C GLU A 3 -6.34 -1.89 -7.01
N PHE A 4 -6.99 -2.79 -6.27
CA PHE A 4 -6.76 -2.93 -4.82
C PHE A 4 -5.33 -3.37 -4.47
N VAL A 5 -4.71 -4.22 -5.29
CA VAL A 5 -3.32 -4.66 -5.09
C VAL A 5 -2.34 -3.51 -5.33
N GLU A 6 -2.61 -2.68 -6.33
CA GLU A 6 -1.85 -1.45 -6.60
C GLU A 6 -2.03 -0.43 -5.46
N ASP A 7 -3.24 -0.32 -4.91
CA ASP A 7 -3.53 0.56 -3.77
C ASP A 7 -2.85 0.10 -2.48
N PHE A 8 -2.89 -1.20 -2.21
CA PHE A 8 -2.14 -1.80 -1.11
C PHE A 8 -0.65 -1.49 -1.22
N GLY A 9 -0.06 -1.71 -2.41
CA GLY A 9 1.34 -1.39 -2.67
C GLY A 9 1.66 0.08 -2.47
N ALA A 10 0.80 0.98 -2.95
CA ALA A 10 0.96 2.42 -2.80
C ALA A 10 0.88 2.86 -1.33
N VAL A 11 -0.04 2.29 -0.54
CA VAL A 11 -0.15 2.59 0.90
C VAL A 11 1.08 2.11 1.67
N VAL A 12 1.56 0.88 1.41
CA VAL A 12 2.78 0.36 2.04
C VAL A 12 3.98 1.28 1.73
N ARG A 13 4.11 1.67 0.45
CA ARG A 13 5.14 2.62 0.01
C ARG A 13 5.04 3.96 0.74
N GLN A 14 3.84 4.54 0.83
CA GLN A 14 3.64 5.83 1.50
C GLN A 14 4.05 5.74 2.97
N LEU A 15 3.58 4.71 3.69
CA LEU A 15 3.90 4.52 5.11
C LEU A 15 5.40 4.28 5.35
N ARG A 16 6.09 3.64 4.40
CA ARG A 16 7.55 3.50 4.42
C ARG A 16 8.24 4.86 4.24
N GLU A 17 7.82 5.62 3.24
CA GLU A 17 8.40 6.94 2.92
C GLU A 17 8.15 7.96 4.03
N ASP A 18 6.99 7.92 4.70
CA ASP A 18 6.68 8.74 5.89
C ASP A 18 7.65 8.50 7.05
N LYS A 19 8.27 7.33 7.11
CA LYS A 19 9.32 6.98 8.09
C LYS A 19 10.73 7.29 7.61
N GLY A 20 10.89 7.77 6.38
CA GLY A 20 12.19 8.00 5.76
C GLY A 20 12.97 6.71 5.47
N TRP A 21 12.27 5.57 5.30
CA TRP A 21 12.92 4.27 5.13
C TRP A 21 13.16 3.91 3.66
N SER A 22 14.29 3.27 3.38
CA SER A 22 14.53 2.56 2.12
C SER A 22 13.73 1.25 2.06
N GLN A 23 13.59 0.67 0.86
CA GLN A 23 12.96 -0.64 0.69
C GLN A 23 13.71 -1.75 1.46
N ASP A 24 15.04 -1.66 1.53
CA ASP A 24 15.86 -2.57 2.32
C ASP A 24 15.53 -2.48 3.82
N GLN A 25 15.35 -1.26 4.34
CA GLN A 25 14.99 -1.04 5.75
C GLN A 25 13.60 -1.59 6.10
N LEU A 26 12.62 -1.45 5.20
CA LEU A 26 11.30 -2.06 5.39
C LEU A 26 11.38 -3.59 5.31
N ALA A 27 12.13 -4.12 4.35
CA ALA A 27 12.29 -5.55 4.15
C ALA A 27 12.91 -6.23 5.38
N GLU A 28 13.96 -5.63 5.95
CA GLU A 28 14.59 -6.07 7.18
C GLU A 28 13.58 -6.10 8.34
N ARG A 29 12.79 -5.03 8.53
CA ARG A 29 11.81 -4.92 9.62
C ARG A 29 10.62 -5.86 9.46
N ALA A 30 10.25 -6.19 8.23
CA ALA A 30 9.15 -7.09 7.92
C ALA A 30 9.60 -8.57 7.83
N ASP A 31 10.90 -8.86 7.96
CA ASP A 31 11.48 -10.18 7.68
C ASP A 31 11.04 -10.69 6.30
N LEU A 32 11.38 -9.91 5.27
CA LEU A 32 11.05 -10.13 3.86
C LEU A 32 12.27 -9.85 2.97
N ASN A 33 12.24 -10.36 1.74
CA ASN A 33 13.23 -10.00 0.73
C ASN A 33 12.95 -8.59 0.17
N ARG A 34 13.99 -7.75 0.05
CA ARG A 34 13.90 -6.40 -0.54
C ARG A 34 13.25 -6.39 -1.93
N SER A 35 13.63 -7.29 -2.82
CA SER A 35 13.03 -7.36 -4.16
C SER A 35 11.54 -7.65 -4.08
N TYR A 36 11.13 -8.52 -3.16
CA TYR A 36 9.71 -8.83 -2.92
C TYR A 36 8.94 -7.63 -2.36
N VAL A 37 9.51 -6.86 -1.42
CA VAL A 37 8.93 -5.58 -0.96
C VAL A 37 8.74 -4.63 -2.14
N GLY A 38 9.72 -4.53 -3.03
CA GLY A 38 9.59 -3.72 -4.24
C GLY A 38 8.46 -4.17 -5.18
N GLU A 39 8.28 -5.48 -5.36
CA GLU A 39 7.18 -6.03 -6.16
C GLU A 39 5.81 -5.75 -5.52
N VAL A 40 5.71 -5.84 -4.18
CA VAL A 40 4.50 -5.48 -3.43
C VAL A 40 4.17 -4.00 -3.61
N GLU A 41 5.13 -3.10 -3.41
CA GLU A 41 4.91 -1.65 -3.53
C GLU A 41 4.49 -1.21 -4.94
N ARG A 42 4.89 -1.97 -5.97
CA ARG A 42 4.49 -1.75 -7.36
C ARG A 42 3.19 -2.47 -7.74
N GLY A 43 2.55 -3.19 -6.82
CA GLY A 43 1.34 -3.96 -7.08
C GLY A 43 1.54 -5.12 -8.06
N ARG A 44 2.76 -5.64 -8.20
CA ARG A 44 3.10 -6.73 -9.14
C ARG A 44 2.80 -8.11 -8.60
N VAL A 45 2.75 -8.24 -7.27
CA VAL A 45 2.44 -9.49 -6.57
C VAL A 45 1.32 -9.26 -5.57
N ILE A 46 0.56 -10.32 -5.30
CA ILE A 46 -0.47 -10.32 -4.27
C ILE A 46 0.17 -10.85 -2.98
N PRO A 47 0.37 -10.02 -1.95
CA PRO A 47 0.90 -10.48 -0.67
C PRO A 47 -0.12 -11.40 0.01
N SER A 48 0.39 -12.47 0.65
CA SER A 48 -0.45 -13.29 1.53
C SER A 48 -0.94 -12.47 2.73
N ILE A 49 -1.99 -12.96 3.42
CA ILE A 49 -2.47 -12.30 4.65
C ILE A 49 -1.37 -12.19 5.73
N VAL A 50 -0.48 -13.18 5.81
CA VAL A 50 0.66 -13.17 6.74
C VAL A 50 1.68 -12.12 6.33
N THR A 51 1.98 -12.01 5.03
CA THR A 51 2.86 -10.97 4.49
C THR A 51 2.31 -9.57 4.75
N ALA A 52 1.01 -9.36 4.49
CA ALA A 52 0.37 -8.09 4.73
C ALA A 52 0.41 -7.71 6.23
N ARG A 53 0.30 -8.69 7.14
CA ARG A 53 0.46 -8.48 8.59
C ARG A 53 1.88 -8.04 8.91
N LYS A 54 2.89 -8.75 8.40
CA LYS A 54 4.31 -8.39 8.59
C LYS A 54 4.60 -6.95 8.14
N LEU A 55 4.08 -6.56 6.98
CA LEU A 55 4.25 -5.20 6.45
C LEU A 55 3.56 -4.15 7.33
N ALA A 56 2.32 -4.40 7.78
CA ALA A 56 1.60 -3.53 8.70
C ALA A 56 2.38 -3.32 10.00
N ASP A 57 2.80 -4.42 10.62
CA ASP A 57 3.52 -4.40 11.89
C ASP A 57 4.88 -3.68 11.72
N ALA A 58 5.59 -3.91 10.61
CA ALA A 58 6.86 -3.25 10.31
C ALA A 58 6.72 -1.72 10.19
N VAL A 59 5.64 -1.24 9.56
CA VAL A 59 5.35 0.21 9.48
C VAL A 59 4.63 0.74 10.73
N GLY A 60 4.47 -0.08 11.77
CA GLY A 60 3.99 0.33 13.09
C GLY A 60 2.49 0.57 13.17
N ILE A 61 1.69 -0.08 12.32
CA ILE A 61 0.23 -0.07 12.40
C ILE A 61 -0.32 -1.49 12.38
N ASN A 62 -1.56 -1.67 12.83
CA ASN A 62 -2.21 -2.97 12.71
C ASN A 62 -2.78 -3.19 11.29
N MET A 63 -3.09 -4.45 10.96
CA MET A 63 -3.68 -4.83 9.66
C MET A 63 -4.93 -4.01 9.31
N VAL A 64 -5.82 -3.78 10.27
CA VAL A 64 -7.07 -3.04 10.03
C VAL A 64 -6.77 -1.60 9.59
N GLY A 65 -5.83 -0.93 10.24
CA GLY A 65 -5.41 0.42 9.88
C GLY A 65 -4.74 0.48 8.51
N LEU A 66 -4.01 -0.57 8.12
CA LEU A 66 -3.43 -0.65 6.78
C LEU A 66 -4.52 -0.78 5.71
N LEU A 67 -5.48 -1.70 5.89
CA LEU A 67 -6.58 -1.91 4.95
C LEU A 67 -7.52 -0.70 4.86
N LEU A 68 -7.82 -0.06 5.99
CA LEU A 68 -8.62 1.17 6.00
C LEU A 68 -7.99 2.28 5.14
N ARG A 69 -6.65 2.42 5.19
CA ARG A 69 -5.93 3.37 4.31
C ARG A 69 -6.02 3.00 2.84
N CYS A 70 -6.10 1.71 2.51
CA CYS A 70 -6.30 1.24 1.15
C CYS A 70 -7.69 1.65 0.65
N GLU A 71 -8.75 1.39 1.44
CA GLU A 71 -10.12 1.80 1.10
C GLU A 71 -10.27 3.33 0.97
N GLN A 72 -9.62 4.09 1.84
CA GLN A 72 -9.61 5.56 1.78
C GLN A 72 -8.96 6.08 0.49
N LEU A 73 -7.89 5.44 0.01
CA LEU A 73 -7.22 5.80 -1.23
C LEU A 73 -8.13 5.52 -2.44
N GLU A 74 -8.79 4.36 -2.46
CA GLU A 74 -9.76 3.98 -3.49
C GLU A 74 -10.91 5.00 -3.57
N GLN A 75 -11.52 5.33 -2.42
CA GLN A 75 -12.60 6.33 -2.33
C GLN A 75 -12.16 7.72 -2.80
N SER A 76 -10.94 8.13 -2.42
CA SER A 76 -10.38 9.43 -2.83
C SER A 76 -10.20 9.52 -4.35
N ARG A 77 -9.78 8.42 -4.99
CA ARG A 77 -9.64 8.33 -6.46
C ARG A 77 -11.00 8.36 -7.16
N LEU A 78 -11.98 7.62 -6.66
CA LEU A 78 -13.35 7.63 -7.18
C LEU A 78 -13.97 9.03 -7.09
N ALA A 79 -13.87 9.68 -5.92
CA ALA A 79 -14.37 11.03 -5.73
C ALA A 79 -13.68 12.07 -6.64
N ARG A 80 -12.40 11.85 -6.99
CA ARG A 80 -11.68 12.69 -7.95
C ARG A 80 -12.15 12.44 -9.38
N ARG A 81 -12.37 11.18 -9.79
CA ARG A 81 -12.91 10.84 -11.12
C ARG A 81 -14.27 11.49 -11.35
N ILE A 82 -15.21 11.29 -10.41
CA ILE A 82 -16.56 11.88 -10.48
C ILE A 82 -16.52 13.39 -10.64
N ARG A 83 -15.64 14.07 -9.89
CA ARG A 83 -15.46 15.52 -10.01
C ARG A 83 -14.94 15.92 -11.39
N LEU A 84 -13.96 15.20 -11.95
CA LEU A 84 -13.42 15.51 -13.27
C LEU A 84 -14.47 15.31 -14.38
N ASP A 85 -15.28 14.25 -14.28
CA ASP A 85 -16.33 13.95 -15.26
C ASP A 85 -17.45 15.01 -15.21
N ALA A 86 -17.75 15.55 -14.03
CA ALA A 86 -18.74 16.61 -13.84
C ALA A 86 -18.34 17.97 -14.46
N PHE A 87 -17.05 18.19 -14.77
CA PHE A 87 -16.55 19.41 -15.43
C PHE A 87 -16.26 19.21 -16.93
N ALA A 88 -16.46 18.00 -17.46
CA ALA A 88 -16.21 17.66 -18.87
C ALA A 88 -17.49 17.68 -19.75
N CYS A 89 -18.61 18.16 -19.20
CA CYS A 89 -19.89 18.41 -19.89
C CYS A 89 -20.10 19.92 -20.03
#